data_AF-A0AAE0JR93-F1
#
_entry.id   AF-A0AAE0JR93-F1
#
_cell.length_a   1.000
_cell.length_b   1.000
_cell.length_c   1.000
_cell.angle_alpha   90.00
_cell.angle_beta   90.00
_cell.angle_gamma   90.00
#
_symmetry.space_group_name_H-M   'P 1'
#
loop_
_entity.id
_entity.type
_entity.pdbx_description
1 polymer ?
#
loop_
_entity_poly.entity_id
_entity_poly.type
_entity_poly.pdbx_seq_one_letter_code
_entity_poly.pdbx_strand_id
1 'polypeptide(L)' 'FLIAKRNNSLRLMNNIQKINAVILRNSNIPPNYKTFNKKFKGYKILSLFNLYSGYN' A
#
# COMPACT_ATOMS: atom_id res chain seq x y z
N PHE A 1 1.31 11.20 -15.97
CA PHE A 1 2.66 11.09 -16.55
C PHE A 1 3.06 9.62 -16.63
N LEU A 2 3.94 9.25 -17.57
CA LEU A 2 4.35 7.86 -17.78
C LEU A 2 5.60 7.53 -16.98
N ILE A 3 5.66 6.32 -16.41
CA ILE A 3 6.82 5.79 -15.71
C ILE A 3 7.18 4.44 -16.31
N ALA A 4 8.46 4.24 -16.62
CA ALA A 4 9.01 2.95 -17.03
C ALA A 4 9.12 2.01 -15.82
N LYS A 5 8.57 0.81 -15.94
CA LYS A 5 8.75 -0.26 -14.96
C LYS A 5 10.00 -1.08 -15.27
N ARG A 6 10.47 -1.83 -14.27
CA ARG A 6 11.59 -2.79 -14.39
C ARG A 6 11.35 -3.90 -15.41
N ASN A 7 10.10 -4.21 -15.73
CA ASN A 7 9.72 -5.21 -16.73
C ASN A 7 9.51 -4.60 -18.13
N ASN A 8 10.12 -3.44 -18.40
CA ASN A 8 10.07 -2.69 -19.66
C ASN A 8 8.66 -2.24 -20.10
N SER A 9 7.63 -2.38 -19.26
CA SER A 9 6.32 -1.84 -19.54
C SER A 9 6.15 -0.42 -19.00
N LEU A 10 5.27 0.36 -19.61
CA LEU A 10 4.94 1.70 -19.17
C LEU A 10 3.73 1.67 -18.22
N ARG A 11 3.76 2.53 -17.19
CA ARG A 11 2.63 2.77 -16.29
C ARG A 11 2.21 4.23 -16.39
N LEU A 12 0.93 4.47 -16.61
CA LEU A 12 0.33 5.79 -16.42
C LEU A 12 0.19 6.07 -14.92
N MET A 13 0.72 7.20 -14.47
CA MET A 13 0.55 7.72 -13.12
C MET A 13 -0.18 9.07 -13.14
N ASN A 14 -1.29 9.15 -12.42
CA ASN A 14 -2.03 10.39 -12.25
C ASN A 14 -1.36 11.24 -11.17
N ASN A 15 -1.06 12.51 -11.48
CA ASN A 15 -0.58 13.45 -10.49
C ASN A 15 -1.76 14.02 -9.70
N ILE A 16 -2.15 13.33 -8.64
CA ILE A 16 -3.29 13.71 -7.77
C ILE A 16 -2.86 14.50 -6.53
N GLN A 17 -1.63 15.01 -6.47
CA GLN A 17 -1.11 15.73 -5.28
C GLN A 17 -1.99 16.92 -4.89
N LYS A 18 -2.39 17.75 -5.86
CA LYS A 18 -3.27 18.91 -5.61
C LYS A 18 -4.66 18.50 -5.12
N ILE A 19 -5.17 17.37 -5.61
CA ILE A 19 -6.48 16.83 -5.22
C ILE A 19 -6.41 16.30 -3.78
N ASN A 20 -5.37 15.54 -3.45
CA ASN A 20 -5.16 15.03 -2.09
C ASN A 20 -4.95 16.13 -1.04
N ALA A 21 -4.54 17.34 -1.44
CA ALA A 21 -4.36 18.47 -0.53
C ALA A 21 -5.69 19.05 -0.01
N VAL A 22 -6.79 18.85 -0.73
CA VAL A 22 -8.11 19.43 -0.38
C VAL A 22 -9.12 18.38 0.08
N ILE A 23 -8.89 17.10 -0.18
CA ILE A 23 -9.77 16.01 0.28
C ILE A 23 -9.53 15.75 1.76
N LEU A 24 -10.61 15.77 2.56
CA LEU A 24 -10.58 15.36 3.96
C LEU A 24 -10.17 13.90 4.09
N ARG A 25 -9.10 13.66 4.82
CA ARG A 25 -8.54 12.33 5.01
C ARG A 25 -9.40 11.54 6.00
N ASN A 26 -10.18 10.59 5.49
CA ASN A 26 -10.80 9.55 6.31
C ASN A 26 -9.82 8.38 6.47
N SER A 27 -8.93 8.45 7.46
CA SER A 27 -7.85 7.46 7.60
C SER A 27 -8.18 6.34 8.59
N ASN A 28 -8.47 5.16 8.07
CA ASN A 28 -8.21 3.90 8.78
C ASN A 28 -6.71 3.61 8.70
N ILE A 29 -5.93 4.29 9.55
CA ILE A 29 -4.45 4.17 9.56
C ILE A 29 -4.09 2.71 9.86
N PRO A 30 -3.30 2.04 9.01
CA PRO A 30 -2.89 0.67 9.27
C PRO A 30 -2.08 0.59 10.57
N PRO A 31 -2.13 -0.54 11.28
CA PRO A 31 -1.39 -0.70 12.53
C PRO A 31 0.10 -0.52 12.29
N ASN A 32 0.79 0.08 13.26
CA ASN A 32 2.23 0.18 13.25
C ASN A 32 2.87 -1.23 13.13
N TYR A 33 3.82 -1.38 12.22
CA TYR A 33 4.61 -2.60 12.02
C TYR A 33 5.11 -3.20 13.34
N LYS A 34 5.62 -2.38 14.27
CA LYS A 34 6.16 -2.89 15.55
C LYS A 34 5.07 -3.56 16.38
N THR A 35 3.90 -2.92 16.48
CA THR A 35 2.74 -3.43 17.22
C THR A 35 2.20 -4.70 16.55
N PHE A 36 2.11 -4.69 15.22
CA PHE A 36 1.71 -5.85 14.43
C PHE A 36 2.67 -7.02 14.65
N ASN A 37 3.99 -6.82 14.46
CA ASN A 37 5.00 -7.86 14.61
C ASN A 37 5.04 -8.44 16.03
N LYS A 38 4.91 -7.59 17.06
CA LYS A 38 4.88 -8.06 18.46
C LYS A 38 3.72 -9.03 18.70
N LYS A 39 2.56 -8.81 18.08
CA LYS A 39 1.38 -9.68 18.21
C LYS A 39 1.64 -11.11 17.71
N PHE A 40 2.53 -11.27 16.74
CA PHE A 40 2.84 -12.56 16.11
C PHE A 40 4.18 -13.15 16.54
N LYS A 41 4.82 -12.61 17.59
CA LYS A 41 6.06 -13.16 18.14
C LYS A 41 5.76 -14.51 18.82
N GLY A 42 6.45 -15.58 18.37
CA GLY A 42 6.34 -16.92 18.96
C GLY A 42 5.50 -17.93 18.16
N TYR A 43 4.82 -17.49 17.09
CA TYR A 43 4.19 -18.41 16.15
C TYR A 43 5.25 -19.07 15.28
N LYS A 44 5.19 -20.40 15.14
CA LYS A 44 6.15 -21.19 14.35
C LYS A 44 5.85 -21.20 12.85
N ILE A 45 4.59 -20.92 12.48
CA ILE A 45 4.12 -20.91 11.10
C ILE A 45 3.27 -19.65 10.91
N LEU A 46 3.53 -18.93 9.83
CA LEU A 46 2.76 -17.78 9.39
C LEU A 46 2.41 -17.98 7.91
N SER A 47 1.17 -17.68 7.54
CA SER A 47 0.73 -17.60 6.15
C SER A 47 0.33 -16.17 5.83
N LEU A 48 0.65 -15.72 4.62
CA LEU A 48 0.34 -14.38 4.14
C LEU A 48 -0.42 -14.49 2.82
N PHE A 49 -1.60 -13.91 2.78
CA PHE A 49 -2.38 -13.78 1.56
C PHE A 49 -2.28 -12.34 1.07
N ASN A 50 -1.81 -12.16 -0.16
CA ASN A 50 -1.84 -10.86 -0.81
C ASN A 50 -3.22 -10.68 -1.47
N LEU A 51 -4.07 -9.87 -0.84
CA LEU A 51 -5.42 -9.62 -1.33
C LEU A 51 -5.48 -8.61 -2.49
N TYR A 52 -4.35 -8.30 -3.14
CA TYR A 52 -4.20 -7.36 -4.27
C TYR A 52 -5.19 -6.19 -4.18
N SER A 53 -4.76 -5.05 -3.63
CA SER A 53 -5.64 -3.91 -3.31
C SER A 53 -6.41 -3.28 -4.49
N GLY A 54 -6.23 -3.80 -5.71
CA GLY A 54 -7.30 -3.78 -6.71
C GLY A 54 -7.67 -2.41 -7.24
N TYR A 55 -6.79 -1.42 -7.10
CA TYR A 55 -6.90 -0.26 -7.97
C TYR A 55 -6.58 -0.73 -9.39
N ASN A 56 -7.54 -0.55 -10.31
CA ASN A 56 -7.41 -0.88 -11.72
C ASN A 56 -6.23 -0.15 -12.38
#